data_AF-A0A3R6KYK9-F1
#
_entry.id   AF-A0A3R6KYK9-F1
#
_cell.length_a   1.000
_cell.length_b   1.000
_cell.length_c   1.000
_cell.angle_alpha   90.00
_cell.angle_beta   90.00
_cell.angle_gamma   90.00
#
_symmetry.space_group_name_H-M   'P 1'
#
loop_
_entity.id
_entity.type
_entity.pdbx_description
1 polymer ?
#
loop_
_entity_poly.entity_id
_entity_poly.type
_entity_poly.pdbx_seq_one_letter_code
_entity_poly.pdbx_strand_id
1 'polypeptide(L)'
;MTSLEMRNLIFEALAEKNPEKTPWKKTFEMYGYRGTVSALRALVEYIGIEHGVIEKVVEIPTMAWGVPGEYPYYLSNTNLDNDNLDLFNEEAHLMTYHNILSPGAIGGYGDSLPYFHVTKYGLKCIEERDIFPYDPDAYMQKISSISSINEWEKFYIEQSLKCYNADAFESALIMLGLAGEYLATQLIEKMESFLANKEPTLQATYVNALQGKNVVSQRYAEYENILLEVLKLKDATTNQIKYPTVKGLSPSLDNAAKAIYATYLRLTRNELAHPSGLKVDRVQCLSLMTSYIKYCETQHKYLDFYTANS
;
A
#
# COMPACT_ATOMS: atom_id res chain seq x y z
N MET A 1 -20.45 -16.59 2.93
CA MET A 1 -19.75 -15.40 3.47
C MET A 1 -18.89 -14.81 2.36
N THR A 2 -18.55 -13.52 2.40
CA THR A 2 -17.58 -12.91 1.48
C THR A 2 -16.14 -13.12 1.96
N SER A 3 -15.16 -13.00 1.04
CA SER A 3 -13.72 -13.08 1.36
C SER A 3 -13.31 -12.05 2.43
N LEU A 4 -13.81 -10.82 2.34
CA LEU A 4 -13.53 -9.76 3.33
C LEU A 4 -14.07 -10.11 4.72
N GLU A 5 -15.31 -10.61 4.80
CA GLU A 5 -15.91 -11.04 6.07
C GLU A 5 -15.13 -12.20 6.69
N MET A 6 -14.76 -13.21 5.90
CA MET A 6 -13.96 -14.36 6.38
C MET A 6 -12.59 -13.90 6.90
N ARG A 7 -11.92 -13.01 6.16
CA ARG A 7 -10.64 -12.43 6.55
C ARG A 7 -10.73 -11.65 7.86
N ASN A 8 -11.80 -10.85 8.02
CA ASN A 8 -12.04 -10.11 9.26
C ASN A 8 -12.24 -11.06 10.43
N LEU A 9 -13.01 -12.13 10.27
CA LEU A 9 -13.16 -13.15 11.32
C LEU A 9 -11.82 -13.82 11.67
N ILE A 10 -10.97 -14.10 10.67
CA ILE A 10 -9.62 -14.64 10.91
C ILE A 10 -8.77 -13.65 11.73
N PHE A 11 -8.78 -12.37 11.39
CA PHE A 11 -8.10 -11.34 12.18
C PHE A 11 -8.63 -11.25 13.61
N GLU A 12 -9.95 -11.28 13.78
CA GLU A 12 -10.56 -11.25 15.11
C GLU A 12 -10.20 -12.48 15.94
N ALA A 13 -10.18 -13.67 15.32
CA ALA A 13 -9.74 -14.91 15.95
C ALA A 13 -8.28 -14.85 16.40
N LEU A 14 -7.39 -14.26 15.58
CA LEU A 14 -5.99 -14.06 15.94
C LEU A 14 -5.80 -12.94 16.98
N ALA A 15 -6.66 -11.92 16.99
CA ALA A 15 -6.60 -10.76 17.88
C ALA A 15 -7.27 -10.98 19.24
N GLU A 16 -8.08 -12.03 19.41
CA GLU A 16 -8.82 -12.27 20.65
C GLU A 16 -7.86 -12.58 21.80
N LYS A 17 -7.98 -11.79 22.87
CA LYS A 17 -7.13 -11.89 24.07
C LYS A 17 -7.89 -12.42 25.28
N ASN A 18 -9.22 -12.36 25.25
CA ASN A 18 -10.10 -12.84 26.30
C ASN A 18 -10.41 -14.33 26.09
N PRO A 19 -9.89 -15.25 26.94
CA PRO A 19 -10.15 -16.67 26.80
C PRO A 19 -11.65 -17.01 26.92
N GLU A 20 -12.43 -16.24 27.68
CA GLU A 20 -13.87 -16.49 27.84
C GLU A 20 -14.67 -16.26 26.53
N LYS A 21 -14.05 -15.63 25.52
CA LYS A 21 -14.61 -15.42 24.18
C LYS A 21 -14.10 -16.45 23.16
N THR A 22 -13.63 -17.61 23.62
CA THR A 22 -13.11 -18.67 22.75
C THR A 22 -13.69 -20.02 23.14
N PRO A 23 -13.84 -20.97 22.20
CA PRO A 23 -14.57 -22.22 22.45
C PRO A 23 -13.92 -23.10 23.53
N TRP A 24 -12.61 -22.96 23.78
CA TRP A 24 -11.87 -23.80 24.72
C TRP A 24 -11.11 -23.04 25.79
N LYS A 25 -11.44 -21.76 26.01
CA LYS A 25 -10.71 -20.88 26.93
C LYS A 25 -9.22 -20.76 26.62
N LYS A 26 -8.90 -20.63 25.33
CA LYS A 26 -7.54 -20.60 24.78
C LYS A 26 -7.47 -19.62 23.63
N THR A 27 -6.46 -18.75 23.66
CA THR A 27 -6.20 -17.74 22.62
C THR A 27 -4.85 -17.98 21.97
N PHE A 28 -4.63 -17.42 20.79
CA PHE A 28 -3.31 -17.44 20.15
C PHE A 28 -2.26 -16.72 21.00
N GLU A 29 -2.61 -15.62 21.68
CA GLU A 29 -1.70 -14.88 22.57
C GLU A 29 -1.11 -15.76 23.68
N MET A 30 -1.94 -16.60 24.33
CA MET A 30 -1.50 -17.52 25.39
C MET A 30 -0.41 -18.51 24.93
N TYR A 31 -0.40 -18.85 23.64
CA TYR A 31 0.55 -19.78 23.03
C TYR A 31 1.61 -19.06 22.19
N GLY A 32 1.80 -17.76 22.43
CA GLY A 32 2.80 -16.94 21.74
C GLY A 32 2.54 -16.83 20.24
N TYR A 33 1.28 -16.79 19.85
CA TYR A 33 0.78 -16.72 18.48
C TYR A 33 1.25 -17.89 17.59
N ARG A 34 1.21 -19.10 18.15
CA ARG A 34 1.52 -20.36 17.49
C ARG A 34 0.35 -21.33 17.62
N GLY A 35 0.04 -22.08 16.56
CA GLY A 35 -1.06 -23.03 16.60
C GLY A 35 -1.22 -23.84 15.31
N THR A 36 -2.41 -24.39 15.14
CA THR A 36 -2.78 -25.18 13.97
C THR A 36 -3.91 -24.50 13.20
N VAL A 37 -3.98 -24.77 11.89
CA VAL A 37 -5.10 -24.30 11.04
C VAL A 37 -6.46 -24.73 11.61
N SER A 38 -6.55 -25.91 12.23
CA SER A 38 -7.77 -26.38 12.89
C SER A 38 -8.17 -25.55 14.11
N ALA A 39 -7.21 -25.11 14.92
CA ALA A 39 -7.47 -24.22 16.05
C ALA A 39 -7.95 -22.85 15.56
N LEU A 40 -7.31 -22.30 14.51
CA LEU A 40 -7.73 -21.05 13.89
C LEU A 40 -9.17 -21.13 13.37
N ARG A 41 -9.49 -22.20 12.64
CA ARG A 41 -10.84 -22.45 12.10
C ARG A 41 -11.90 -22.48 13.19
N ALA A 42 -11.65 -23.19 14.28
CA ALA A 42 -12.60 -23.30 15.39
C ALA A 42 -12.85 -21.95 16.09
N LEU A 43 -11.83 -21.11 16.21
CA LEU A 43 -12.00 -19.75 16.75
C LEU A 43 -12.79 -18.85 15.79
N VAL A 44 -12.50 -18.93 14.47
CA VAL A 44 -13.27 -18.23 13.42
C VAL A 44 -14.73 -18.65 13.44
N GLU A 45 -14.98 -19.95 13.53
CA GLU A 45 -16.32 -20.53 13.62
C GLU A 45 -17.07 -20.01 14.85
N TYR A 46 -16.41 -20.03 16.02
CA TYR A 46 -16.99 -19.51 17.26
C TYR A 46 -17.37 -18.03 17.16
N ILE A 47 -16.46 -17.18 16.68
CA ILE A 47 -16.69 -15.74 16.54
C ILE A 47 -17.78 -15.48 15.51
N GLY A 48 -17.78 -16.20 14.39
CA GLY A 48 -18.82 -16.07 13.36
C GLY A 48 -20.22 -16.45 13.87
N ILE A 49 -20.32 -17.44 14.76
CA ILE A 49 -21.57 -17.78 15.45
C ILE A 49 -22.00 -16.65 16.39
N GLU A 50 -21.09 -16.12 17.20
CA GLU A 50 -21.38 -15.00 18.11
C GLU A 50 -21.81 -13.73 17.37
N HIS A 51 -21.24 -13.50 16.18
CA HIS A 51 -21.62 -12.39 15.29
C HIS A 51 -22.92 -12.64 14.52
N GLY A 52 -23.49 -13.85 14.59
CA GLY A 52 -24.70 -14.23 13.86
C GLY A 52 -24.51 -14.37 12.34
N VAL A 53 -23.25 -14.45 11.86
CA VAL A 53 -22.92 -14.64 10.44
C VAL A 53 -22.76 -16.12 10.07
N ILE A 54 -22.63 -17.00 11.06
CA ILE A 54 -22.66 -18.45 10.93
C ILE A 54 -23.78 -18.99 11.84
N GLU A 55 -24.65 -19.84 11.29
CA GLU A 55 -25.69 -20.50 12.08
C GLU A 55 -25.07 -21.65 12.90
N LYS A 56 -25.40 -21.72 14.19
CA LYS A 56 -24.99 -22.84 15.05
C LYS A 56 -25.93 -24.03 14.86
N VAL A 57 -25.46 -25.05 14.16
CA VAL A 57 -26.15 -26.32 13.89
C VAL A 57 -25.54 -27.50 14.68
N VAL A 58 -24.25 -27.44 14.99
CA VAL A 58 -23.51 -28.44 15.80
C VAL A 58 -22.63 -27.77 16.85
N GLU A 59 -22.25 -28.52 17.89
CA GLU A 59 -21.27 -28.05 18.86
C GLU A 59 -19.86 -28.07 18.28
N ILE A 60 -19.06 -27.03 18.58
CA ILE A 60 -17.66 -26.97 18.18
C ILE A 60 -16.89 -28.06 18.95
N PRO A 61 -16.21 -29.01 18.27
CA PRO A 61 -15.52 -30.11 18.94
C PRO A 61 -14.47 -29.63 19.94
N THR A 62 -14.39 -30.29 21.10
CA THR A 62 -13.31 -30.02 22.07
C THR A 62 -11.98 -30.51 21.52
N MET A 63 -10.97 -29.64 21.49
CA MET A 63 -9.65 -29.97 20.96
C MET A 63 -8.52 -29.55 21.91
N ALA A 64 -7.47 -30.35 21.97
CA ALA A 64 -6.21 -29.95 22.59
C ALA A 64 -5.49 -28.93 21.68
N TRP A 65 -4.88 -27.91 22.29
CA TRP A 65 -4.20 -26.87 21.52
C TRP A 65 -2.95 -27.44 20.85
N GLY A 66 -2.69 -27.02 19.61
CA GLY A 66 -1.55 -27.51 18.85
C GLY A 66 -1.69 -28.94 18.34
N VAL A 67 -2.86 -29.57 18.46
CA VAL A 67 -3.16 -30.84 17.82
C VAL A 67 -3.84 -30.56 16.48
N PRO A 68 -3.36 -31.13 15.36
CA PRO A 68 -4.11 -31.11 14.11
C PRO A 68 -5.47 -31.77 14.33
N GLY A 69 -6.53 -30.99 14.15
CA GLY A 69 -7.89 -31.45 14.34
C GLY A 69 -8.32 -32.46 13.28
N GLU A 70 -9.48 -33.08 13.52
CA GLU A 70 -10.14 -33.92 12.51
C GLU A 70 -10.55 -33.11 11.28
N TYR A 71 -10.78 -33.84 10.18
CA TYR A 71 -11.31 -33.26 8.94
C TYR A 71 -12.68 -32.63 9.21
N PRO A 72 -12.90 -31.36 8.80
CA PRO A 72 -14.18 -30.70 8.97
C PRO A 72 -15.23 -31.31 8.03
N TYR A 73 -16.39 -31.61 8.57
CA TYR A 73 -17.59 -32.06 7.87
C TYR A 73 -18.78 -31.24 8.37
N TYR A 74 -19.35 -30.44 7.48
CA TYR A 74 -20.53 -29.63 7.76
C TYR A 74 -21.66 -30.49 8.33
N LEU A 75 -22.38 -29.97 9.33
CA LEU A 75 -23.45 -30.65 10.09
C LEU A 75 -22.98 -31.85 10.94
N SER A 76 -21.68 -32.16 10.97
CA SER A 76 -21.13 -33.23 11.81
C SER A 76 -20.23 -32.68 12.90
N ASN A 77 -19.19 -31.92 12.52
CA ASN A 77 -18.17 -31.44 13.46
C ASN A 77 -17.72 -30.00 13.16
N THR A 78 -18.43 -29.29 12.27
CA THR A 78 -18.29 -27.86 12.03
C THR A 78 -19.62 -27.26 11.53
N ASN A 79 -19.80 -25.97 11.81
CA ASN A 79 -20.90 -25.12 11.37
C ASN A 79 -20.62 -24.39 10.05
N LEU A 80 -19.38 -24.46 9.55
CA LEU A 80 -19.01 -23.95 8.23
C LEU A 80 -19.46 -24.93 7.15
N ASP A 81 -20.26 -24.47 6.19
CA ASP A 81 -20.56 -25.24 4.98
C ASP A 81 -19.31 -25.40 4.09
N ASN A 82 -19.43 -26.20 3.02
CA ASN A 82 -18.29 -26.50 2.14
C ASN A 82 -17.70 -25.22 1.52
N ASP A 83 -18.54 -24.28 1.07
CA ASP A 83 -18.09 -23.04 0.44
C ASP A 83 -17.31 -22.16 1.43
N ASN A 84 -17.78 -22.05 2.68
CA ASN A 84 -17.08 -21.29 3.72
C ASN A 84 -15.81 -22.02 4.22
N LEU A 85 -15.77 -23.35 4.18
CA LEU A 85 -14.55 -24.12 4.47
C LEU A 85 -13.47 -23.89 3.41
N ASP A 86 -13.83 -23.91 2.14
CA ASP A 86 -12.91 -23.61 1.03
C ASP A 86 -12.45 -22.15 1.13
N LEU A 87 -13.37 -21.21 1.34
CA LEU A 87 -13.05 -19.78 1.53
C LEU A 87 -12.10 -19.54 2.71
N PHE A 88 -12.32 -20.22 3.84
CA PHE A 88 -11.40 -20.14 4.98
C PHE A 88 -9.99 -20.62 4.61
N ASN A 89 -9.87 -21.74 3.88
CA ASN A 89 -8.57 -22.27 3.46
C ASN A 89 -7.87 -21.34 2.48
N GLU A 90 -8.61 -20.73 1.54
CA GLU A 90 -8.12 -19.73 0.60
C GLU A 90 -7.56 -18.51 1.35
N GLU A 91 -8.34 -17.92 2.28
CA GLU A 91 -7.89 -16.76 3.05
C GLU A 91 -6.71 -17.09 3.97
N ALA A 92 -6.67 -18.26 4.60
CA ALA A 92 -5.53 -18.69 5.40
C ALA A 92 -4.25 -18.87 4.54
N HIS A 93 -4.40 -19.35 3.31
CA HIS A 93 -3.30 -19.40 2.34
C HIS A 93 -2.85 -18.01 1.90
N LEU A 94 -3.79 -17.10 1.62
CA LEU A 94 -3.49 -15.72 1.27
C LEU A 94 -2.74 -15.01 2.41
N MET A 95 -3.13 -15.23 3.67
CA MET A 95 -2.40 -14.69 4.82
C MET A 95 -0.99 -15.26 4.94
N THR A 96 -0.79 -16.51 4.53
CA THR A 96 0.56 -17.11 4.44
C THR A 96 1.40 -16.43 3.37
N TYR A 97 0.83 -16.24 2.19
CA TYR A 97 1.45 -15.53 1.07
C TYR A 97 1.78 -14.06 1.41
N HIS A 98 0.89 -13.39 2.14
CA HIS A 98 1.12 -12.05 2.67
C HIS A 98 2.07 -12.00 3.88
N ASN A 99 2.70 -13.12 4.25
CA ASN A 99 3.65 -13.22 5.37
C ASN A 99 3.05 -12.77 6.72
N ILE A 100 1.72 -12.84 6.87
CA ILE A 100 1.03 -12.65 8.16
C ILE A 100 1.19 -13.93 8.97
N LEU A 101 0.97 -15.07 8.32
CA LEU A 101 1.22 -16.41 8.84
C LEU A 101 2.46 -17.00 8.17
N SER A 102 3.19 -17.85 8.89
CA SER A 102 4.29 -18.62 8.34
C SER A 102 4.14 -20.10 8.73
N PRO A 103 4.30 -21.05 7.78
CA PRO A 103 4.22 -22.48 8.07
C PRO A 103 5.25 -22.92 9.09
N GLY A 104 4.84 -23.85 9.94
CA GLY A 104 5.63 -24.40 11.02
C GLY A 104 5.73 -23.48 12.24
N ALA A 105 6.10 -24.06 13.38
CA ALA A 105 6.35 -23.31 14.61
C ALA A 105 7.31 -24.08 15.53
N ILE A 106 8.01 -23.36 16.40
CA ILE A 106 8.88 -23.97 17.42
C ILE A 106 8.06 -24.46 18.62
N GLY A 107 8.60 -25.41 19.39
CA GLY A 107 8.01 -25.84 20.67
C GLY A 107 7.11 -27.08 20.58
N GLY A 108 7.51 -28.08 19.78
CA GLY A 108 6.76 -29.32 19.57
C GLY A 108 5.71 -29.25 18.45
N TYR A 109 5.61 -28.10 17.79
CA TYR A 109 4.91 -27.95 16.52
C TYR A 109 5.86 -28.37 15.38
N GLY A 110 5.32 -28.89 14.28
CA GLY A 110 6.13 -29.30 13.13
C GLY A 110 6.65 -28.12 12.30
N ASP A 111 7.45 -28.42 11.28
CA ASP A 111 8.10 -27.43 10.40
C ASP A 111 7.25 -27.02 9.18
N SER A 112 5.98 -27.43 9.14
CA SER A 112 5.09 -27.20 8.00
C SER A 112 3.63 -27.11 8.42
N LEU A 113 2.75 -26.76 7.47
CA LEU A 113 1.30 -26.86 7.66
C LEU A 113 0.92 -28.30 8.07
N PRO A 114 -0.06 -28.48 8.96
CA PRO A 114 -1.05 -27.50 9.41
C PRO A 114 -0.57 -26.61 10.57
N TYR A 115 0.68 -26.73 11.00
CA TYR A 115 1.25 -25.86 12.02
C TYR A 115 1.65 -24.52 11.42
N PHE A 116 1.48 -23.45 12.18
CA PHE A 116 1.93 -22.12 11.80
C PHE A 116 2.26 -21.27 13.02
N HIS A 117 2.97 -20.18 12.77
CA HIS A 117 3.08 -19.06 13.70
C HIS A 117 2.72 -17.75 13.01
N VAL A 118 2.19 -16.80 13.77
CA VAL A 118 2.04 -15.43 13.29
C VAL A 118 3.43 -14.79 13.25
N THR A 119 3.77 -14.17 12.12
CA THR A 119 5.07 -13.52 11.97
C THR A 119 5.13 -12.21 12.76
N LYS A 120 6.33 -11.65 12.92
CA LYS A 120 6.47 -10.29 13.50
C LYS A 120 5.70 -9.23 12.71
N TYR A 121 5.49 -9.44 11.42
CA TYR A 121 4.68 -8.55 10.57
C TYR A 121 3.18 -8.78 10.80
N GLY A 122 2.74 -10.04 10.84
CA GLY A 122 1.35 -10.39 11.12
C GLY A 122 0.87 -9.88 12.48
N LEU A 123 1.73 -9.89 13.50
CA LEU A 123 1.42 -9.31 14.82
C LEU A 123 1.07 -7.83 14.75
N LYS A 124 1.78 -7.05 13.93
CA LYS A 124 1.46 -5.63 13.72
C LYS A 124 0.11 -5.45 13.01
N CYS A 125 -0.19 -6.31 12.02
CA CYS A 125 -1.47 -6.28 11.31
C CYS A 125 -2.65 -6.61 12.25
N ILE A 126 -2.44 -7.55 13.18
CA ILE A 126 -3.43 -7.91 14.19
C ILE A 126 -3.70 -6.75 15.17
N GLU A 127 -2.65 -6.06 15.63
CA GLU A 127 -2.79 -4.93 16.56
C GLU A 127 -3.62 -3.79 15.97
N GLU A 128 -3.44 -3.50 14.68
CA GLU A 128 -4.15 -2.42 14.00
C GLU A 128 -5.46 -2.87 13.34
N ARG A 129 -5.77 -4.18 13.39
CA ARG A 129 -6.90 -4.84 12.70
C ARG A 129 -6.98 -4.46 11.22
N ASP A 130 -5.83 -4.26 10.60
CA ASP A 130 -5.71 -3.77 9.24
C ASP A 130 -4.45 -4.35 8.57
N ILE A 131 -4.49 -4.51 7.25
CA ILE A 131 -3.33 -4.97 6.49
C ILE A 131 -2.60 -3.76 5.90
N PHE A 132 -1.53 -3.35 6.59
CA PHE A 132 -0.61 -2.30 6.13
C PHE A 132 -0.10 -2.49 4.70
N PRO A 133 -0.12 -1.45 3.86
CA PRO A 133 -0.11 -1.44 2.38
C PRO A 133 -0.07 -2.78 1.61
N TYR A 134 -0.86 -3.76 2.05
CA TYR A 134 -1.45 -4.80 1.20
C TYR A 134 -2.97 -4.61 1.12
N ASP A 135 -3.49 -3.44 1.50
CA ASP A 135 -4.86 -2.99 1.22
C ASP A 135 -4.84 -1.96 0.06
N PRO A 136 -5.06 -2.41 -1.19
CA PRO A 136 -5.18 -1.54 -2.35
C PRO A 136 -6.29 -0.51 -2.20
N ASP A 137 -7.37 -0.81 -1.47
CA ASP A 137 -8.53 0.06 -1.35
C ASP A 137 -8.21 1.26 -0.46
N ALA A 138 -7.61 1.04 0.72
CA ALA A 138 -7.14 2.14 1.57
C ALA A 138 -6.06 3.00 0.90
N TYR A 139 -5.13 2.36 0.16
CA TYR A 139 -4.13 3.07 -0.63
C TYR A 139 -4.81 3.96 -1.68
N MET A 140 -5.73 3.40 -2.46
CA MET A 140 -6.45 4.12 -3.52
C MET A 140 -7.42 5.16 -2.99
N GLN A 141 -8.01 4.98 -1.81
CA GLN A 141 -8.81 6.00 -1.12
C GLN A 141 -7.95 7.21 -0.77
N LYS A 142 -6.76 6.99 -0.20
CA LYS A 142 -5.83 8.07 0.13
C LYS A 142 -5.36 8.82 -1.12
N ILE A 143 -5.03 8.09 -2.18
CA ILE A 143 -4.71 8.68 -3.48
C ILE A 143 -5.89 9.46 -4.05
N SER A 144 -7.10 8.92 -3.97
CA SER A 144 -8.33 9.57 -4.45
C SER A 144 -8.76 10.77 -3.62
N SER A 145 -8.24 10.93 -2.39
CA SER A 145 -8.47 12.13 -1.57
C SER A 145 -7.75 13.38 -2.11
N ILE A 146 -6.79 13.19 -3.03
CA ILE A 146 -6.10 14.28 -3.71
C ILE A 146 -7.03 14.86 -4.79
N SER A 147 -7.46 16.12 -4.61
CA SER A 147 -8.49 16.74 -5.44
C SER A 147 -8.16 16.85 -6.93
N SER A 148 -6.89 17.05 -7.29
CA SER A 148 -6.46 17.23 -8.69
C SER A 148 -5.90 15.99 -9.35
N ILE A 149 -5.97 14.83 -8.69
CA ILE A 149 -5.41 13.62 -9.28
C ILE A 149 -6.23 13.16 -10.48
N ASN A 150 -5.53 12.86 -11.58
CA ASN A 150 -6.14 12.41 -12.82
C ASN A 150 -6.43 10.91 -12.81
N GLU A 151 -7.45 10.48 -13.57
CA GLU A 151 -7.79 9.05 -13.75
C GLU A 151 -6.63 8.22 -14.33
N TRP A 152 -5.78 8.78 -15.18
CA TRP A 152 -4.59 8.07 -15.67
C TRP A 152 -3.55 7.82 -14.58
N GLU A 153 -3.35 8.77 -13.66
CA GLU A 153 -2.46 8.58 -12.51
C GLU A 153 -3.01 7.50 -11.59
N LYS A 154 -4.31 7.56 -11.28
CA LYS A 154 -5.01 6.53 -10.51
C LYS A 154 -4.84 5.16 -11.16
N PHE A 155 -5.05 5.06 -12.47
CA PHE A 155 -4.90 3.83 -13.23
C PHE A 155 -3.50 3.22 -13.08
N TYR A 156 -2.44 4.00 -13.29
CA TYR A 156 -1.07 3.49 -13.17
C TYR A 156 -0.70 3.08 -11.74
N ILE A 157 -1.17 3.82 -10.74
CA ILE A 157 -1.00 3.48 -9.32
C ILE A 157 -1.75 2.17 -8.99
N GLU A 158 -2.97 2.01 -9.48
CA GLU A 158 -3.75 0.79 -9.29
C GLU A 158 -3.07 -0.43 -9.95
N GLN A 159 -2.52 -0.26 -11.17
CA GLN A 159 -1.74 -1.33 -11.81
C GLN A 159 -0.47 -1.66 -11.02
N SER A 160 0.19 -0.66 -10.45
CA SER A 160 1.35 -0.88 -9.57
C SER A 160 1.00 -1.74 -8.37
N LEU A 161 -0.12 -1.45 -7.69
CA LEU A 161 -0.61 -2.26 -6.56
C LEU A 161 -0.92 -3.70 -6.97
N LYS A 162 -1.57 -3.89 -8.13
CA LYS A 162 -1.86 -5.23 -8.68
C LYS A 162 -0.57 -6.03 -8.92
N CYS A 163 0.44 -5.40 -9.52
CA CYS A 163 1.74 -6.04 -9.75
C CYS A 163 2.47 -6.36 -8.45
N TYR A 164 2.43 -5.47 -7.46
CA TYR A 164 3.08 -5.69 -6.16
C TYR A 164 2.46 -6.88 -5.43
N ASN A 165 1.13 -7.00 -5.44
CA ASN A 165 0.43 -8.12 -4.83
C ASN A 165 0.68 -9.45 -5.58
N ALA A 166 1.00 -9.39 -6.86
CA ALA A 166 1.40 -10.56 -7.66
C ALA A 166 2.90 -10.92 -7.54
N ASP A 167 3.63 -10.35 -6.57
CA ASP A 167 5.08 -10.49 -6.39
C ASP A 167 5.91 -10.08 -7.64
N ALA A 168 5.32 -9.31 -8.56
CA ALA A 168 5.97 -8.78 -9.75
C ALA A 168 6.55 -7.38 -9.44
N PHE A 169 7.54 -7.32 -8.54
CA PHE A 169 8.05 -6.07 -7.98
C PHE A 169 8.64 -5.12 -9.02
N GLU A 170 9.39 -5.63 -10.00
CA GLU A 170 9.91 -4.80 -11.09
C GLU A 170 8.78 -4.20 -11.92
N SER A 171 7.72 -4.97 -12.19
CA SER A 171 6.54 -4.49 -12.91
C SER A 171 5.74 -3.47 -12.09
N ALA A 172 5.63 -3.70 -10.78
CA ALA A 172 4.99 -2.76 -9.85
C ALA A 172 5.71 -1.41 -9.90
N LEU A 173 7.04 -1.43 -9.93
CA LEU A 173 7.81 -0.20 -10.03
C LEU A 173 7.74 0.44 -11.41
N ILE A 174 7.67 -0.32 -12.49
CA ILE A 174 7.45 0.27 -13.82
C ILE A 174 6.12 1.04 -13.84
N MET A 175 5.04 0.45 -13.32
CA MET A 175 3.73 1.10 -13.28
C MET A 175 3.71 2.35 -12.41
N LEU A 176 4.32 2.32 -11.23
CA LEU A 176 4.44 3.51 -10.38
C LEU A 176 5.36 4.58 -10.99
N GLY A 177 6.35 4.17 -11.78
CA GLY A 177 7.17 5.06 -12.61
C GLY A 177 6.36 5.83 -13.63
N LEU A 178 5.47 5.14 -14.36
CA LEU A 178 4.57 5.76 -15.34
C LEU A 178 3.61 6.76 -14.68
N ALA A 179 3.11 6.47 -13.48
CA ALA A 179 2.33 7.43 -12.71
C ALA A 179 3.14 8.70 -12.41
N GLY A 180 4.40 8.54 -11.98
CA GLY A 180 5.31 9.64 -11.73
C GLY A 180 5.65 10.45 -12.99
N GLU A 181 5.86 9.79 -14.14
CA GLU A 181 6.16 10.45 -15.42
C GLU A 181 4.97 11.29 -15.91
N TYR A 182 3.76 10.77 -15.74
CA TYR A 182 2.54 11.50 -16.03
C TYR A 182 2.43 12.76 -15.17
N LEU A 183 2.57 12.62 -13.85
CA LEU A 183 2.55 13.75 -12.91
C LEU A 183 3.64 14.78 -13.20
N ALA A 184 4.87 14.34 -13.51
CA ALA A 184 5.97 15.21 -13.90
C ALA A 184 5.63 16.03 -15.16
N THR A 185 5.00 15.40 -16.16
CA THR A 185 4.56 16.08 -17.39
C THR A 185 3.51 17.15 -17.08
N GLN A 186 2.54 16.83 -16.23
CA GLN A 186 1.51 17.79 -15.80
C GLN A 186 2.12 19.00 -15.07
N LEU A 187 3.09 18.78 -14.17
CA LEU A 187 3.80 19.86 -13.48
C LEU A 187 4.54 20.78 -14.44
N ILE A 188 5.23 20.20 -15.44
CA ILE A 188 5.97 20.94 -16.46
C ILE A 188 5.04 21.86 -17.25
N GLU A 189 3.92 21.32 -17.74
CA GLU A 189 2.95 22.05 -18.57
C GLU A 189 2.17 23.11 -17.80
N LYS A 190 1.74 22.81 -16.56
CA LYS A 190 1.02 23.77 -15.73
C LYS A 190 1.92 24.88 -15.20
N MET A 191 3.20 24.60 -14.93
CA MET A 191 4.19 25.64 -14.63
C MET A 191 4.32 26.63 -15.80
N GLU A 192 4.41 26.13 -17.04
CA GLU A 192 4.50 27.00 -18.21
C GLU A 192 3.28 27.93 -18.31
N SER A 193 2.08 27.38 -18.14
CA SER A 193 0.82 28.14 -18.17
C SER A 193 0.78 29.22 -17.07
N PHE A 194 1.15 28.85 -15.85
CA PHE A 194 1.25 29.77 -14.71
C PHE A 194 2.23 30.92 -15.00
N LEU A 195 3.43 30.60 -15.51
CA LEU A 195 4.43 31.62 -15.84
C LEU A 195 3.96 32.51 -16.98
N ALA A 196 3.25 32.00 -17.98
CA ALA A 196 2.73 32.80 -19.08
C ALA A 196 1.80 33.92 -18.59
N ASN A 197 0.98 33.65 -17.58
CA ASN A 197 0.06 34.63 -17.00
C ASN A 197 0.75 35.55 -15.98
N LYS A 198 1.57 35.00 -15.08
CA LYS A 198 2.10 35.75 -13.92
C LYS A 198 3.51 36.28 -14.08
N GLU A 199 4.35 35.61 -14.87
CA GLU A 199 5.79 35.90 -15.01
C GLU A 199 6.30 35.70 -16.46
N PRO A 200 5.84 36.50 -17.45
CA PRO A 200 6.10 36.24 -18.88
C PRO A 200 7.59 36.17 -19.25
N THR A 201 8.45 36.93 -18.56
CA THR A 201 9.90 36.90 -18.79
C THR A 201 10.53 35.58 -18.33
N LEU A 202 10.09 35.03 -17.19
CA LEU A 202 10.52 33.70 -16.75
C LEU A 202 9.94 32.61 -17.67
N GLN A 203 8.71 32.78 -18.16
CA GLN A 203 8.11 31.85 -19.12
C GLN A 203 8.97 31.72 -20.38
N ALA A 204 9.43 32.82 -20.96
CA ALA A 204 10.30 32.79 -22.14
C ALA A 204 11.63 32.06 -21.86
N THR A 205 12.21 32.28 -20.68
CA THR A 205 13.41 31.57 -20.23
C THR A 205 13.16 30.07 -20.11
N TYR A 206 12.03 29.69 -19.51
CA TYR A 206 11.64 28.30 -19.29
C TYR A 206 11.38 27.55 -20.60
N VAL A 207 10.60 28.13 -21.52
CA VAL A 207 10.33 27.52 -22.83
C VAL A 207 11.62 27.33 -23.63
N ASN A 208 12.51 28.31 -23.63
CA ASN A 208 13.82 28.18 -24.27
C ASN A 208 14.66 27.07 -23.63
N ALA A 209 14.64 26.93 -22.30
CA ALA A 209 15.33 25.85 -21.62
C ALA A 209 14.77 24.46 -21.97
N LEU A 210 13.46 24.36 -22.25
CA LEU A 210 12.83 23.10 -22.67
C LEU A 210 13.09 22.73 -24.13
N GLN A 211 13.54 23.66 -24.99
CA GLN A 211 13.79 23.36 -26.41
C GLN A 211 14.82 22.25 -26.60
N GLY A 212 14.50 21.30 -27.49
CA GLY A 212 15.36 20.16 -27.81
C GLY A 212 15.39 19.04 -26.77
N LYS A 213 14.68 19.17 -25.63
CA LYS A 213 14.60 18.13 -24.59
C LYS A 213 13.36 17.26 -24.79
N ASN A 214 13.56 16.05 -25.33
CA ASN A 214 12.47 15.10 -25.57
C ASN A 214 12.28 14.08 -24.45
N VAL A 215 13.19 14.02 -23.48
CA VAL A 215 13.14 13.08 -22.35
C VAL A 215 12.50 13.77 -21.15
N VAL A 216 11.47 13.14 -20.55
CA VAL A 216 10.73 13.70 -19.39
C VAL A 216 11.68 14.06 -18.25
N SER A 217 12.67 13.22 -17.92
CA SER A 217 13.64 13.51 -16.86
C SER A 217 14.47 14.77 -17.12
N GLN A 218 14.81 15.05 -18.39
CA GLN A 218 15.55 16.27 -18.76
C GLN A 218 14.66 17.50 -18.64
N ARG A 219 13.39 17.40 -19.07
CA ARG A 219 12.41 18.48 -18.95
C ARG A 219 12.07 18.76 -17.48
N TYR A 220 11.96 17.72 -16.66
CA TYR A 220 11.68 17.84 -15.23
C TYR A 220 12.83 18.53 -14.48
N ALA A 221 14.08 18.26 -14.84
CA ALA A 221 15.23 19.00 -14.28
C ALA A 221 15.13 20.52 -14.55
N GLU A 222 14.65 20.92 -15.73
CA GLU A 222 14.41 22.34 -16.00
C GLU A 222 13.22 22.91 -15.24
N TYR A 223 12.17 22.10 -15.04
CA TYR A 223 11.07 22.47 -14.13
C TYR A 223 11.60 22.72 -12.70
N GLU A 224 12.53 21.91 -12.22
CA GLU A 224 13.13 22.12 -10.90
C GLU A 224 13.95 23.41 -10.85
N ASN A 225 14.74 23.69 -11.89
CA ASN A 225 15.53 24.92 -11.99
C ASN A 225 14.61 26.15 -11.98
N ILE A 226 13.55 26.15 -12.78
CA ILE A 226 12.64 27.30 -12.83
C ILE A 226 11.85 27.44 -11.53
N LEU A 227 11.46 26.34 -10.88
CA LEU A 227 10.81 26.37 -9.58
C LEU A 227 11.69 27.07 -8.54
N LEU A 228 13.00 26.78 -8.52
CA LEU A 228 13.93 27.46 -7.60
C LEU A 228 13.96 28.98 -7.83
N GLU A 229 13.87 29.44 -9.07
CA GLU A 229 13.78 30.88 -9.37
C GLU A 229 12.45 31.47 -8.92
N VAL A 230 11.33 30.79 -9.17
CA VAL A 230 9.99 31.20 -8.69
C VAL A 230 9.96 31.34 -7.17
N LEU A 231 10.59 30.42 -6.44
CA LEU A 231 10.67 30.44 -4.98
C LEU A 231 11.51 31.60 -4.41
N LYS A 232 12.37 32.22 -5.22
CA LYS A 232 13.20 33.38 -4.85
C LYS A 232 12.54 34.71 -5.20
N LEU A 233 11.50 34.71 -6.05
CA LEU A 233 10.84 35.94 -6.48
C LEU A 233 10.30 36.73 -5.28
N LYS A 234 10.53 38.04 -5.33
CA LYS A 234 10.04 39.00 -4.35
C LYS A 234 9.08 39.96 -5.01
N ASP A 235 8.05 40.33 -4.27
CA ASP A 235 7.15 41.39 -4.65
C ASP A 235 7.90 42.73 -4.62
N ALA A 236 7.83 43.49 -5.72
CA ALA A 236 8.61 44.71 -5.90
C ALA A 236 8.21 45.83 -4.93
N THR A 237 6.98 45.80 -4.42
CA THR A 237 6.43 46.84 -3.53
C THR A 237 6.70 46.54 -2.07
N THR A 238 6.57 45.28 -1.67
CA THR A 238 6.67 44.86 -0.26
C THR A 238 8.01 44.22 0.09
N ASN A 239 8.83 43.85 -0.90
CA ASN A 239 10.09 43.09 -0.75
C ASN A 239 9.92 41.74 -0.03
N GLN A 240 8.68 41.26 0.09
CA GLN A 240 8.35 39.94 0.63
C GLN A 240 8.35 38.89 -0.49
N ILE A 241 8.36 37.61 -0.11
CA ILE A 241 8.27 36.52 -1.09
C ILE A 241 6.95 36.64 -1.86
N LYS A 242 7.04 36.65 -3.19
CA LYS A 242 5.90 36.87 -4.08
C LYS A 242 4.88 35.73 -4.00
N TYR A 243 5.37 34.49 -3.84
CA TYR A 243 4.54 33.27 -3.77
C TYR A 243 4.76 32.51 -2.44
N PRO A 244 4.23 33.02 -1.31
CA PRO A 244 4.47 32.42 0.00
C PRO A 244 3.86 31.02 0.13
N THR A 245 2.71 30.75 -0.51
CA THR A 245 2.06 29.44 -0.52
C THR A 245 2.97 28.36 -1.11
N VAL A 246 3.53 28.61 -2.29
CA VAL A 246 4.45 27.69 -2.98
C VAL A 246 5.73 27.51 -2.17
N LYS A 247 6.25 28.60 -1.60
CA LYS A 247 7.44 28.52 -0.73
C LYS A 247 7.20 27.71 0.54
N GLY A 248 6.00 27.78 1.12
CA GLY A 248 5.60 26.97 2.27
C GLY A 248 5.58 25.46 1.98
N LEU A 249 5.46 25.05 0.71
CA LEU A 249 5.52 23.64 0.31
C LEU A 249 6.96 23.12 0.17
N SER A 250 7.96 24.01 0.06
CA SER A 250 9.36 23.60 -0.15
C SER A 250 9.92 22.71 0.98
N PRO A 251 9.65 22.96 2.27
CA PRO A 251 10.08 22.06 3.34
C PRO A 251 9.33 20.71 3.36
N SER A 252 8.13 20.66 2.77
CA SER A 252 7.34 19.43 2.64
C SER A 252 7.86 18.53 1.52
N LEU A 253 8.70 19.08 0.63
CA LEU A 253 9.45 18.36 -0.37
C LEU A 253 10.75 17.86 0.29
N ASP A 254 10.70 16.68 0.91
CA ASP A 254 11.90 16.06 1.44
C ASP A 254 12.92 15.88 0.29
N ASN A 255 14.10 16.48 0.41
CA ASN A 255 15.15 16.39 -0.59
C ASN A 255 15.55 14.92 -0.85
N ALA A 256 15.45 14.05 0.17
CA ALA A 256 15.70 12.63 0.02
C ALA A 256 14.59 11.95 -0.80
N ALA A 257 13.32 12.19 -0.48
CA ALA A 257 12.20 11.70 -1.28
C ALA A 257 12.27 12.21 -2.72
N LYS A 258 12.59 13.50 -2.93
CA LYS A 258 12.72 14.12 -4.25
C LYS A 258 13.85 13.47 -5.07
N ALA A 259 15.01 13.23 -4.46
CA ALA A 259 16.13 12.53 -5.11
C ALA A 259 15.77 11.08 -5.44
N ILE A 260 15.05 10.39 -4.56
CA ILE A 260 14.55 9.03 -4.80
C ILE A 260 13.59 9.03 -6.00
N TYR A 261 12.62 9.95 -6.07
CA TYR A 261 11.66 10.01 -7.18
C TYR A 261 12.26 10.49 -8.51
N ALA A 262 13.19 11.44 -8.48
CA ALA A 262 13.92 11.85 -9.68
C ALA A 262 14.82 10.71 -10.20
N THR A 263 15.44 9.95 -9.30
CA THR A 263 16.18 8.73 -9.65
C THR A 263 15.23 7.66 -10.17
N TYR A 264 14.05 7.52 -9.57
CA TYR A 264 13.02 6.57 -9.96
C TYR A 264 12.44 6.82 -11.36
N LEU A 265 12.17 8.08 -11.71
CA LEU A 265 11.82 8.51 -13.07
C LEU A 265 12.94 8.18 -14.08
N ARG A 266 14.21 8.23 -13.66
CA ARG A 266 15.35 7.81 -14.51
C ARG A 266 15.47 6.28 -14.63
N LEU A 267 15.23 5.55 -13.53
CA LEU A 267 15.37 4.10 -13.42
C LEU A 267 14.27 3.34 -14.20
N THR A 268 13.02 3.78 -14.09
CA THR A 268 11.85 3.09 -14.68
C THR A 268 11.86 3.10 -16.20
N ARG A 269 12.37 4.18 -16.83
CA ARG A 269 12.53 4.25 -18.28
C ARG A 269 13.79 3.55 -18.81
N ASN A 270 14.95 3.73 -18.17
CA ASN A 270 16.23 3.35 -18.79
C ASN A 270 16.83 2.04 -18.27
N GLU A 271 16.53 1.63 -17.05
CA GLU A 271 17.21 0.49 -16.41
C GLU A 271 16.25 -0.67 -16.17
N LEU A 272 15.04 -0.45 -15.65
CA LEU A 272 14.09 -1.53 -15.35
C LEU A 272 13.32 -2.05 -16.57
N ALA A 273 13.07 -1.21 -17.58
CA ALA A 273 12.37 -1.61 -18.82
C ALA A 273 13.30 -2.31 -19.85
N HIS A 274 14.61 -2.21 -19.65
CA HIS A 274 15.61 -2.99 -20.37
C HIS A 274 16.04 -4.18 -19.49
N PRO A 275 16.53 -5.30 -20.06
CA PRO A 275 17.06 -6.41 -19.27
C PRO A 275 18.38 -5.99 -18.59
N SER A 276 18.28 -5.13 -17.58
CA SER A 276 19.33 -4.86 -16.62
C SER A 276 19.25 -5.95 -15.54
N GLY A 277 20.39 -6.31 -14.95
CA GLY A 277 20.43 -7.27 -13.84
C GLY A 277 19.89 -6.70 -12.52
N LEU A 278 19.17 -5.58 -12.55
CA LEU A 278 18.66 -4.91 -11.37
C LEU A 278 17.46 -5.69 -10.84
N LYS A 279 17.64 -6.38 -9.71
CA LYS A 279 16.57 -7.06 -8.98
C LYS A 279 16.12 -6.19 -7.84
N VAL A 280 14.82 -5.98 -7.73
CA VAL A 280 14.24 -5.22 -6.63
C VAL A 280 13.60 -6.18 -5.66
N ASP A 281 14.00 -6.14 -4.40
CA ASP A 281 13.35 -6.94 -3.37
C ASP A 281 12.02 -6.30 -2.91
N ARG A 282 11.17 -7.12 -2.30
CA ARG A 282 9.85 -6.72 -1.80
C ARG A 282 9.90 -5.50 -0.88
N VAL A 283 10.90 -5.42 -0.01
CA VAL A 283 11.03 -4.35 1.00
C VAL A 283 11.39 -3.03 0.32
N GLN A 284 12.28 -3.08 -0.67
CA GLN A 284 12.62 -1.92 -1.50
C GLN A 284 11.40 -1.43 -2.29
N CYS A 285 10.66 -2.35 -2.93
CA CYS A 285 9.46 -2.01 -3.69
C CYS A 285 8.39 -1.36 -2.78
N LEU A 286 8.13 -1.95 -1.61
CA LEU A 286 7.17 -1.44 -0.64
C LEU A 286 7.56 -0.06 -0.12
N SER A 287 8.84 0.17 0.17
CA SER A 287 9.34 1.46 0.65
C SER A 287 9.11 2.58 -0.36
N LEU A 288 9.34 2.29 -1.65
CA LEU A 288 9.07 3.21 -2.75
C LEU A 288 7.56 3.47 -2.89
N MET A 289 6.72 2.43 -2.91
CA MET A 289 5.26 2.60 -2.99
C MET A 289 4.71 3.42 -1.81
N THR A 290 5.16 3.13 -0.59
CA THR A 290 4.68 3.83 0.61
C THR A 290 5.07 5.31 0.62
N SER A 291 6.30 5.63 0.20
CA SER A 291 6.74 7.02 0.13
C SER A 291 6.09 7.80 -1.02
N TYR A 292 5.52 7.11 -2.02
CA TYR A 292 4.98 7.74 -3.22
C TYR A 292 3.73 8.53 -2.91
N ILE A 293 2.90 8.02 -1.99
CA ILE A 293 1.69 8.74 -1.55
C ILE A 293 2.05 10.17 -1.12
N LYS A 294 3.08 10.31 -0.27
CA LYS A 294 3.45 11.63 0.25
C LYS A 294 4.05 12.53 -0.82
N TYR A 295 4.82 11.95 -1.73
CA TYR A 295 5.36 12.65 -2.89
C TYR A 295 4.22 13.15 -3.79
N CYS A 296 3.31 12.27 -4.19
CA CYS A 296 2.14 12.57 -5.01
C CYS A 296 1.29 13.67 -4.38
N GLU A 297 0.89 13.55 -3.11
CA GLU A 297 0.17 14.60 -2.36
C GLU A 297 0.87 15.96 -2.44
N THR A 298 2.20 15.97 -2.29
CA THR A 298 2.98 17.21 -2.25
C THR A 298 3.06 17.85 -3.63
N GLN A 299 3.31 17.04 -4.67
CA GLN A 299 3.34 17.50 -6.06
C GLN A 299 1.98 18.04 -6.52
N HIS A 300 0.88 17.40 -6.15
CA HIS A 300 -0.45 17.90 -6.48
C HIS A 300 -0.75 19.25 -5.85
N LYS A 301 -0.20 19.57 -4.67
CA LYS A 301 -0.32 20.93 -4.11
C LYS A 301 0.38 22.00 -4.96
N TYR A 302 1.51 21.66 -5.60
CA TYR A 302 2.13 22.55 -6.59
C TYR A 302 1.25 22.67 -7.84
N LEU A 303 0.73 21.54 -8.34
CA LEU A 303 -0.15 21.50 -9.51
C LEU A 303 -1.44 22.31 -9.33
N ASP A 304 -2.07 22.21 -8.16
CA ASP A 304 -3.25 22.97 -7.76
C ASP A 304 -2.96 24.46 -7.76
N PHE A 305 -1.82 24.86 -7.18
CA PHE A 305 -1.39 26.25 -7.17
C PHE A 305 -1.19 26.78 -8.59
N TYR A 306 -0.48 26.04 -9.46
CA TYR A 306 -0.26 26.47 -10.84
C TYR A 306 -1.58 26.59 -11.59
N THR A 307 -2.47 25.61 -11.45
CA THR A 307 -3.76 25.59 -12.13
C THR A 307 -4.66 26.75 -11.69
N ALA A 308 -4.68 27.08 -10.40
CA ALA A 308 -5.45 28.21 -9.88
C ALA A 308 -4.90 29.59 -10.28
N ASN A 309 -3.64 29.66 -10.73
CA ASN A 309 -2.95 30.91 -11.07
C ASN A 309 -2.50 30.99 -12.53
N SER A 310 -2.88 30.02 -13.36
CA SER A 310 -2.70 30.03 -14.81
C SER A 310 -3.75 30.89 -15.49
#